data_AF-T2JZ78-F1
#
_entry.id   AF-T2JZ78-F1
#
_cell.length_a   1.000
_cell.length_b   1.000
_cell.length_c   1.000
_cell.angle_alpha   90.00
_cell.angle_beta   90.00
_cell.angle_gamma   90.00
#
_symmetry.space_group_name_H-M   'P 1'
#
loop_
_entity.id
_entity.type
_entity.pdbx_description
1 polymer ?
#
loop_
_entity_poly.entity_id
_entity_poly.type
_entity_poly.pdbx_seq_one_letter_code
_entity_poly.pdbx_strand_id
1 'polypeptide(L)'
;MSEHSYTTFTLNNLLYGIDTIFVEEIFYLPEITPVPEVPNDIIGIINIRGNIVPIMDLNYRFGYQTTNNYQLTDSVIILRWLNLRVGILVNQVHDVRSILEQEITQEISHDQTMVREPEEKFVKGIADNNNQLIIILDIEKILNYIEEQEIDVSEDSLEEIEDKNNIVPLKVSQFFPNASLQEREILQNRANNLITLIQEEDNENLETIAIIKLQNEFFRY
;
A
#
# COMPACT_ATOMS: atom_id res chain seq x y z
N MET A 1 -22.83 -20.71 2.16
CA MET A 1 -21.38 -20.46 2.30
C MET A 1 -21.12 -19.16 1.59
N SER A 2 -20.50 -18.18 2.26
CA SER A 2 -20.18 -16.90 1.62
C SER A 2 -18.88 -17.05 0.84
N GLU A 3 -18.94 -16.66 -0.43
CA GLU A 3 -17.81 -16.52 -1.33
C GLU A 3 -17.41 -15.05 -1.31
N HIS A 4 -16.13 -14.77 -1.06
CA HIS A 4 -15.60 -13.41 -1.00
C HIS A 4 -14.60 -13.24 -2.13
N SER A 5 -14.58 -12.05 -2.71
CA SER A 5 -13.62 -11.67 -3.74
C SER A 5 -12.38 -11.10 -3.07
N TYR A 6 -11.20 -11.60 -3.45
CA TYR A 6 -9.92 -11.15 -2.94
C TYR A 6 -9.08 -10.59 -4.07
N THR A 7 -8.62 -9.35 -3.92
CA THR A 7 -7.62 -8.75 -4.81
C THR A 7 -6.28 -9.39 -4.48
N THR A 8 -5.65 -10.04 -5.45
CA THR A 8 -4.39 -10.74 -5.22
C THR A 8 -3.19 -9.91 -5.68
N PHE A 9 -2.06 -10.09 -5.01
CA PHE A 9 -0.82 -9.37 -5.34
C PHE A 9 0.42 -10.17 -4.91
N THR A 10 1.55 -9.91 -5.55
CA THR A 10 2.84 -10.46 -5.15
C THR A 10 3.56 -9.50 -4.20
N LEU A 11 4.14 -10.07 -3.15
CA LEU A 11 5.14 -9.44 -2.29
C LEU A 11 6.23 -10.47 -1.99
N ASN A 12 7.49 -10.16 -2.29
CA ASN A 12 8.64 -11.08 -2.12
C ASN A 12 8.40 -12.50 -2.68
N ASN A 13 7.89 -12.59 -3.90
CA ASN A 13 7.60 -13.85 -4.60
C ASN A 13 6.52 -14.74 -3.96
N LEU A 14 5.81 -14.24 -2.94
CA LEU A 14 4.64 -14.90 -2.34
C LEU A 14 3.37 -14.21 -2.81
N LEU A 15 2.31 -14.99 -2.99
CA LEU A 15 0.99 -14.47 -3.37
C LEU A 15 0.18 -14.16 -2.10
N TYR A 16 -0.36 -12.96 -2.05
CA TYR A 16 -1.22 -12.47 -0.99
C TYR A 16 -2.61 -12.16 -1.54
N GLY A 17 -3.59 -12.11 -0.64
CA GLY A 17 -4.96 -11.72 -0.93
C GLY A 17 -5.50 -10.78 0.15
N ILE A 18 -6.25 -9.78 -0.29
CA ILE A 18 -6.99 -8.85 0.57
C ILE A 18 -8.44 -8.84 0.11
N ASP A 19 -9.39 -8.77 1.05
CA ASP A 19 -10.81 -8.72 0.68
C ASP A 19 -11.04 -7.46 -0.16
N THR A 20 -11.52 -7.67 -1.39
CA THR A 20 -11.68 -6.62 -2.39
C THR A 20 -12.62 -5.52 -1.90
N ILE A 21 -13.50 -5.80 -0.94
CA ILE A 21 -14.40 -4.79 -0.36
C ILE A 21 -13.66 -3.63 0.30
N PHE A 22 -12.42 -3.83 0.75
CA PHE A 22 -11.60 -2.79 1.36
C PHE A 22 -10.75 -2.02 0.36
N VAL A 23 -10.65 -2.47 -0.90
CA VAL A 23 -9.81 -1.83 -1.91
C VAL A 23 -10.53 -0.61 -2.49
N GLU A 24 -9.95 0.57 -2.28
CA GLU A 24 -10.47 1.83 -2.80
C GLU A 24 -9.88 2.19 -4.16
N GLU A 25 -8.55 2.19 -4.25
CA GLU A 25 -7.79 2.59 -5.44
C GLU A 25 -6.48 1.78 -5.55
N ILE A 26 -6.00 1.57 -6.77
CA ILE A 26 -4.71 0.92 -7.05
C ILE A 26 -4.00 1.74 -8.12
N PHE A 27 -2.70 1.98 -7.95
CA PHE A 27 -1.88 2.65 -8.96
C PHE A 27 -0.42 2.25 -8.81
N TYR A 28 0.38 2.46 -9.85
CA TYR A 28 1.83 2.25 -9.71
C TYR A 28 2.45 3.28 -8.78
N LEU A 29 3.56 2.89 -8.17
CA LEU A 29 4.32 3.64 -7.19
C LEU A 29 4.46 5.12 -7.61
N PRO A 30 3.88 6.07 -6.84
CA PRO A 30 4.17 7.49 -6.99
C PRO A 30 5.37 7.88 -6.13
N GLU A 31 5.78 9.14 -6.19
CA GLU A 31 6.67 9.70 -5.17
C GLU A 31 5.95 9.68 -3.80
N ILE A 32 6.63 9.16 -2.78
CA ILE A 32 6.15 9.10 -1.40
C ILE A 32 6.93 10.13 -0.59
N THR A 33 6.21 10.93 0.19
CA THR A 33 6.81 11.91 1.09
C THR A 33 7.16 11.22 2.42
N PRO A 34 8.45 11.05 2.77
CA PRO A 34 8.85 10.41 4.02
C PRO A 34 8.41 11.26 5.22
N VAL A 35 7.93 10.60 6.28
CA VAL A 35 7.53 11.25 7.54
C VAL A 35 8.49 10.80 8.64
N PRO A 36 9.03 11.71 9.47
CA PRO A 36 9.89 11.34 10.60
C PRO A 36 9.06 10.80 11.78
N GLU A 37 9.72 10.13 12.72
CA GLU A 37 9.13 9.70 14.01
C GLU A 37 7.93 8.74 13.92
N VAL A 38 7.69 8.12 12.77
CA VAL A 38 6.70 7.04 12.57
C VAL A 38 7.33 5.65 12.71
N PRO A 39 6.53 4.59 12.91
CA PRO A 39 7.02 3.21 12.86
C PRO A 39 7.73 2.89 11.54
N ASN A 40 8.76 2.03 11.61
CA ASN A 40 9.65 1.76 10.47
C ASN A 40 8.96 1.17 9.23
N ASP A 41 7.79 0.56 9.39
CA ASP A 41 7.01 0.03 8.28
C ASP A 41 6.10 1.07 7.62
N ILE A 42 5.97 2.26 8.20
CA ILE A 42 5.38 3.42 7.55
C ILE A 42 6.49 4.18 6.83
N ILE A 43 6.49 4.09 5.51
CA ILE A 43 7.55 4.66 4.68
C ILE A 43 7.30 6.12 4.30
N GLY A 44 6.10 6.63 4.61
CA GLY A 44 5.72 8.01 4.37
C GLY A 44 4.23 8.17 4.10
N ILE A 45 3.88 9.23 3.38
CA ILE A 45 2.53 9.61 3.03
C ILE A 45 2.44 10.00 1.55
N ILE A 46 1.22 10.00 1.02
CA ILE A 46 0.88 10.59 -0.29
C ILE A 46 -0.39 11.44 -0.18
N ASN A 47 -0.53 12.41 -1.08
CA ASN A 47 -1.76 13.20 -1.20
C ASN A 47 -2.61 12.66 -2.36
N ILE A 48 -3.82 12.20 -2.04
CA ILE A 48 -4.81 11.77 -3.02
C ILE A 48 -6.00 12.73 -2.94
N ARG A 49 -6.11 13.61 -3.94
CA ARG A 49 -7.21 14.59 -4.08
C ARG A 49 -7.47 15.38 -2.79
N GLY A 50 -6.40 15.86 -2.13
CA GLY A 50 -6.47 16.60 -0.87
C GLY A 50 -6.58 15.74 0.38
N ASN A 51 -6.53 14.41 0.28
CA ASN A 51 -6.51 13.52 1.44
C ASN A 51 -5.09 12.97 1.60
N ILE A 52 -4.49 13.22 2.75
CA ILE A 52 -3.21 12.61 3.11
C ILE A 52 -3.45 11.17 3.54
N VAL A 53 -2.73 10.23 2.91
CA VAL A 53 -2.84 8.79 3.18
C VAL A 53 -1.48 8.23 3.57
N PRO A 54 -1.35 7.59 4.76
CA PRO A 54 -0.11 6.92 5.16
C PRO A 54 0.15 5.69 4.29
N ILE A 55 1.41 5.48 3.94
CA ILE A 55 1.86 4.33 3.14
C ILE A 55 2.71 3.39 3.99
N MET A 56 2.23 2.16 4.10
CA MET A 56 2.91 1.05 4.76
C MET A 56 3.64 0.18 3.73
N ASP A 57 4.89 -0.15 4.00
CA ASP A 57 5.65 -1.17 3.27
C ASP A 57 5.57 -2.49 4.02
N LEU A 58 4.79 -3.43 3.46
CA LEU A 58 4.57 -4.74 4.06
C LEU A 58 5.86 -5.56 4.21
N ASN A 59 6.93 -5.23 3.47
CA ASN A 59 8.21 -5.91 3.65
C ASN A 59 8.80 -5.65 5.04
N TYR A 60 8.77 -4.39 5.49
CA TYR A 60 9.22 -4.03 6.83
C TYR A 60 8.33 -4.66 7.90
N ARG A 61 7.01 -4.61 7.69
CA ARG A 61 6.03 -5.18 8.62
C ARG A 61 6.21 -6.69 8.81
N PHE A 62 6.44 -7.44 7.74
CA PHE A 62 6.64 -8.89 7.81
C PHE A 62 8.09 -9.30 8.11
N GLY A 63 8.98 -8.34 8.40
CA GLY A 63 10.37 -8.62 8.75
C GLY A 63 11.20 -9.19 7.61
N TYR A 64 10.77 -8.99 6.36
CA TYR A 64 11.56 -9.38 5.20
C TYR A 64 12.81 -8.51 5.10
N GLN A 65 13.89 -9.08 4.56
CA GLN A 65 15.10 -8.30 4.29
C GLN A 65 14.79 -7.28 3.19
N THR A 66 14.57 -6.03 3.59
CA THR A 66 14.33 -4.95 2.65
C THR A 66 15.67 -4.45 2.12
N THR A 67 15.74 -4.22 0.81
CA THR A 67 16.92 -3.61 0.16
C THR A 67 16.66 -2.17 -0.28
N ASN A 68 15.51 -1.59 0.08
CA ASN A 68 15.00 -0.32 -0.48
C ASN A 68 15.07 -0.28 -2.02
N ASN A 69 14.94 -1.46 -2.64
CA ASN A 69 15.00 -1.64 -4.08
C ASN A 69 13.59 -1.60 -4.66
N TYR A 70 12.98 -0.44 -4.55
CA TYR A 70 11.69 -0.17 -5.17
C TYR A 70 11.81 -0.18 -6.69
N GLN A 71 10.70 -0.41 -7.38
CA GLN A 71 10.62 -0.40 -8.84
C GLN A 71 9.46 0.50 -9.27
N LEU A 72 9.57 1.11 -10.46
CA LEU A 72 8.46 1.87 -11.04
C LEU A 72 7.21 1.01 -11.30
N THR A 73 7.36 -0.31 -11.35
CA THR A 73 6.27 -1.27 -11.52
C THR A 73 5.64 -1.72 -10.20
N ASP A 74 6.26 -1.39 -9.06
CA ASP A 74 5.63 -1.60 -7.75
C ASP A 74 4.30 -0.85 -7.70
N SER A 75 3.35 -1.37 -6.92
CA SER A 75 2.00 -0.86 -6.85
C SER A 75 1.65 -0.44 -5.43
N VAL A 76 0.86 0.62 -5.31
CA VAL A 76 0.23 1.03 -4.05
C VAL A 76 -1.25 0.64 -4.13
N ILE A 77 -1.73 -0.08 -3.13
CA ILE A 77 -3.14 -0.41 -2.95
C ILE A 77 -3.67 0.45 -1.80
N ILE A 78 -4.63 1.31 -2.08
CA ILE A 78 -5.33 2.10 -1.05
C ILE A 78 -6.46 1.26 -0.47
N LEU A 79 -6.39 1.05 0.83
CA LEU A 79 -7.36 0.34 1.64
C LEU A 79 -8.20 1.35 2.41
N ARG A 80 -9.50 1.11 2.51
CA ARG A 80 -10.42 1.93 3.30
C ARG A 80 -11.38 1.09 4.11
N TRP A 81 -11.59 1.51 5.35
CA TRP A 81 -12.75 1.12 6.15
C TRP A 81 -13.20 2.28 7.03
N LEU A 82 -14.50 2.60 6.97
CA LEU A 82 -15.10 3.74 7.68
C LEU A 82 -14.37 5.02 7.24
N ASN A 83 -13.73 5.70 8.19
CA ASN A 83 -12.98 6.93 7.97
C ASN A 83 -11.46 6.69 7.89
N LEU A 84 -11.00 5.44 8.08
CA LEU A 84 -9.60 5.09 8.04
C LEU A 84 -9.18 4.75 6.62
N ARG A 85 -7.99 5.22 6.23
CA ARG A 85 -7.33 4.88 4.97
C ARG A 85 -5.86 4.60 5.19
N VAL A 86 -5.34 3.61 4.48
CA VAL A 86 -3.90 3.31 4.42
C VAL A 86 -3.57 2.80 3.02
N GLY A 87 -2.43 3.20 2.49
CA GLY A 87 -1.87 2.56 1.31
C GLY A 87 -0.89 1.46 1.70
N ILE A 88 -0.95 0.32 1.05
CA ILE A 88 0.07 -0.73 1.17
C ILE A 88 0.90 -0.78 -0.10
N LEU A 89 2.23 -0.78 0.05
CA LEU A 89 3.17 -0.95 -1.05
C LEU A 89 3.43 -2.44 -1.30
N VAL A 90 3.26 -2.86 -2.55
CA VAL A 90 3.39 -4.25 -3.02
C VAL A 90 4.15 -4.31 -4.34
N ASN A 91 4.67 -5.48 -4.72
CA ASN A 91 5.46 -5.57 -5.97
C ASN A 91 4.59 -5.54 -7.23
N GLN A 92 3.46 -6.24 -7.22
CA GLN A 92 2.58 -6.29 -8.38
C GLN A 92 1.18 -6.74 -7.97
N VAL A 93 0.16 -6.02 -8.39
CA VAL A 93 -1.23 -6.45 -8.28
C VAL A 93 -1.60 -7.35 -9.46
N HIS A 94 -2.38 -8.40 -9.18
CA HIS A 94 -2.86 -9.37 -10.16
C HIS A 94 -4.40 -9.31 -10.27
N ASP A 95 -5.02 -10.46 -10.48
CA ASP A 95 -6.45 -10.64 -10.63
C ASP A 95 -7.20 -10.69 -9.28
N VAL A 96 -8.52 -10.54 -9.37
CA VAL A 96 -9.44 -10.79 -8.26
C VAL A 96 -9.83 -12.26 -8.29
N ARG A 97 -9.67 -12.94 -7.16
CA ARG A 97 -10.02 -14.36 -7.01
C ARG A 97 -11.14 -14.54 -6.02
N SER A 98 -12.10 -15.37 -6.37
CA SER A 98 -13.09 -15.83 -5.41
C SER A 98 -12.52 -16.93 -4.53
N ILE A 99 -12.65 -16.75 -3.22
CA ILE A 99 -12.18 -17.71 -2.21
C ILE A 99 -13.33 -17.94 -1.23
N LEU A 100 -13.61 -19.21 -0.92
CA LEU A 100 -14.61 -19.55 0.08
C LEU A 100 -13.99 -19.39 1.47
N GLU A 101 -14.74 -18.82 2.43
CA GLU A 101 -14.22 -18.60 3.79
C GLU A 101 -13.70 -19.90 4.45
N GLN A 102 -14.30 -21.05 4.12
CA GLN A 102 -13.88 -22.38 4.61
C GLN A 102 -12.56 -22.89 4.03
N GLU A 103 -12.11 -22.33 2.90
CA GLU A 103 -10.80 -22.66 2.28
C GLU A 103 -9.67 -21.92 2.98
N ILE A 104 -9.99 -20.91 3.80
CA ILE A 104 -9.02 -20.16 4.60
C ILE A 104 -8.73 -20.93 5.87
N THR A 105 -7.53 -21.50 5.93
CA THR A 105 -7.02 -22.20 7.11
C THR A 105 -6.23 -21.24 7.98
N GLN A 106 -6.50 -21.24 9.29
CA GLN A 106 -5.75 -20.45 10.28
C GLN A 106 -4.48 -21.16 10.77
N GLU A 107 -4.17 -22.34 10.20
CA GLU A 107 -3.02 -23.16 10.58
C GLU A 107 -1.71 -22.57 10.02
N ILE A 108 -1.24 -21.48 10.62
CA ILE A 108 0.19 -21.21 10.63
C ILE A 108 0.75 -22.08 11.76
N SER A 109 1.37 -23.20 11.38
CA SER A 109 1.93 -24.19 12.31
C SER A 109 2.83 -23.45 13.32
N HIS A 110 2.42 -23.45 14.59
CA HIS A 110 3.20 -22.84 15.66
C HIS A 110 4.39 -23.75 15.96
N ASP A 111 5.54 -23.51 15.32
CA ASP A 111 6.81 -23.90 15.91
C ASP A 111 7.23 -22.79 16.88
N GLN A 112 6.87 -22.95 18.15
CA GLN A 112 7.11 -22.00 19.24
C GLN A 112 8.58 -21.96 19.66
N THR A 113 9.49 -21.84 18.70
CA THR A 113 10.92 -21.64 18.97
C THR A 113 11.39 -20.32 18.38
N MET A 114 11.46 -19.32 19.27
CA MET A 114 12.41 -18.20 19.22
C MET A 114 12.21 -17.09 18.16
N VAL A 115 10.97 -16.73 17.81
CA VAL A 115 10.73 -15.47 17.08
C VAL A 115 9.81 -14.61 17.94
N ARG A 116 10.22 -13.36 18.22
CA ARG A 116 9.37 -12.35 18.87
C ARG A 116 8.06 -12.33 18.09
N GLU A 117 6.95 -12.71 18.73
CA GLU A 117 5.65 -12.55 18.08
C GLU A 117 5.50 -11.07 17.71
N PRO A 118 5.18 -10.73 16.45
CA PRO A 118 4.71 -9.38 16.16
C PRO A 118 3.50 -9.13 17.06
N GLU A 119 3.45 -7.98 17.73
CA GLU A 119 2.40 -7.64 18.69
C GLU A 119 1.00 -7.70 18.06
N GLU A 120 0.89 -7.66 16.73
CA GLU A 120 -0.34 -7.93 15.98
C GLU A 120 -0.13 -8.80 14.73
N LYS A 121 -0.94 -9.86 14.58
CA LYS A 121 -0.91 -10.76 13.42
C LYS A 121 -1.81 -10.23 12.31
N PHE A 122 -1.21 -9.62 11.28
CA PHE A 122 -1.92 -9.10 10.08
C PHE A 122 -2.34 -10.20 9.09
N VAL A 123 -1.98 -11.47 9.35
CA VAL A 123 -2.43 -12.59 8.52
C VAL A 123 -3.70 -13.18 9.12
N LYS A 124 -4.79 -13.19 8.33
CA LYS A 124 -6.06 -13.84 8.65
C LYS A 124 -5.96 -15.36 8.51
N GLY A 125 -5.22 -15.84 7.51
CA GLY A 125 -5.01 -17.26 7.26
C GLY A 125 -4.37 -17.52 5.90
N ILE A 126 -4.41 -18.76 5.45
CA ILE A 126 -3.88 -19.21 4.16
C ILE A 126 -4.98 -19.97 3.42
N ALA A 127 -5.23 -19.58 2.17
CA ALA A 127 -6.13 -20.28 1.26
C ALA A 127 -5.33 -21.08 0.24
N ASP A 128 -5.79 -22.28 -0.08
CA ASP A 128 -5.37 -23.00 -1.29
C ASP A 128 -6.44 -22.81 -2.36
N ASN A 129 -6.12 -22.03 -3.39
CA ASN A 129 -7.00 -21.80 -4.52
C ASN A 129 -6.33 -22.38 -5.78
N ASN A 130 -6.85 -23.51 -6.28
CA ASN A 130 -6.34 -24.19 -7.47
C ASN A 130 -4.83 -24.55 -7.40
N ASN A 131 -4.37 -25.14 -6.29
CA ASN A 131 -2.97 -25.51 -6.03
C ASN A 131 -2.02 -24.30 -5.92
N GLN A 132 -2.56 -23.11 -5.70
CA GLN A 132 -1.80 -21.91 -5.42
C GLN A 132 -2.13 -21.42 -4.01
N LEU A 133 -1.11 -21.40 -3.15
CA LEU A 133 -1.24 -20.86 -1.80
C LEU A 133 -1.34 -19.34 -1.85
N ILE A 134 -2.33 -18.79 -1.16
CA ILE A 134 -2.59 -17.36 -1.04
C ILE A 134 -2.63 -16.99 0.45
N ILE A 135 -1.76 -16.08 0.85
CA ILE A 135 -1.74 -15.55 2.23
C ILE A 135 -2.81 -14.46 2.34
N ILE A 136 -3.83 -14.71 3.15
CA ILE A 136 -4.96 -13.78 3.31
C ILE A 136 -4.64 -12.81 4.45
N LEU A 137 -4.66 -11.51 4.14
CA LEU A 137 -4.42 -10.46 5.12
C LEU A 137 -5.71 -10.04 5.84
N ASP A 138 -5.54 -9.63 7.08
CA ASP A 138 -6.56 -9.12 7.98
C ASP A 138 -6.55 -7.58 7.92
N ILE A 139 -7.35 -7.01 7.03
CA ILE A 139 -7.34 -5.56 6.76
C ILE A 139 -7.86 -4.74 7.94
N GLU A 140 -8.79 -5.29 8.74
CA GLU A 140 -9.27 -4.61 9.95
C GLU A 140 -8.11 -4.35 10.89
N LYS A 141 -7.27 -5.35 11.14
CA LYS A 141 -6.09 -5.20 11.99
C LYS A 141 -5.08 -4.22 11.42
N ILE A 142 -4.85 -4.24 10.11
CA ILE A 142 -3.93 -3.29 9.47
C ILE A 142 -4.44 -1.86 9.66
N LEU A 143 -5.74 -1.61 9.50
CA LEU A 143 -6.33 -0.28 9.65
C LEU A 143 -6.36 0.18 11.11
N ASN A 144 -6.71 -0.71 12.04
CA ASN A 144 -6.66 -0.41 13.48
C ASN A 144 -5.24 -0.08 13.94
N TYR A 145 -4.25 -0.85 13.48
CA TYR A 145 -2.84 -0.58 13.75
C TYR A 145 -2.46 0.86 13.38
N ILE A 146 -2.86 1.30 12.18
CA ILE A 146 -2.59 2.66 11.68
C ILE A 146 -3.27 3.72 12.53
N GLU A 147 -4.53 3.50 12.93
CA GLU A 147 -5.27 4.41 13.81
C GLU A 147 -4.55 4.60 15.15
N GLU A 148 -4.02 3.52 15.74
CA GLU A 148 -3.29 3.54 17.00
C GLU A 148 -1.94 4.28 16.95
N GLN A 149 -1.35 4.42 15.75
CA GLN A 149 -0.06 5.11 15.61
C GLN A 149 -0.19 6.65 15.66
N GLU A 150 -1.41 7.20 15.72
CA GLU A 150 -1.69 8.65 15.76
C GLU A 150 -0.81 9.45 14.76
N ILE A 151 -0.61 8.91 13.56
CA ILE A 151 0.26 9.53 12.55
C ILE A 151 -0.33 10.90 12.22
N ASP A 152 0.40 11.96 12.56
CA ASP A 152 -0.01 13.33 12.25
C ASP A 152 0.08 13.55 10.75
N VAL A 153 -1.08 13.43 10.09
CA VAL A 153 -1.27 13.61 8.65
C VAL A 153 -1.83 14.99 8.33
N SER A 154 -1.75 15.97 9.25
CA SER A 154 -2.23 17.33 9.01
C SER A 154 -1.38 18.09 7.98
N GLU A 155 -2.03 18.93 7.15
CA GLU A 155 -1.35 19.75 6.15
C GLU A 155 -0.35 20.73 6.78
N ASP A 156 -0.65 21.24 7.98
CA ASP A 156 0.21 22.17 8.73
C ASP A 156 1.59 21.55 9.06
N SER A 157 1.64 20.24 9.34
CA SER A 157 2.88 19.50 9.62
C SER A 157 3.74 19.26 8.37
N LEU A 158 3.18 19.45 7.18
CA LEU A 158 3.87 19.30 5.89
C LEU A 158 4.46 20.62 5.39
N GLU A 159 3.82 21.76 5.64
CA GLU A 159 4.34 23.09 5.30
C GLU A 159 5.59 23.46 6.13
N GLU A 160 5.67 23.01 7.39
CA GLU A 160 6.87 23.20 8.24
C GLU A 160 8.16 22.56 7.67
N ILE A 161 8.03 21.58 6.77
CA ILE A 161 9.15 20.89 6.11
C ILE A 161 9.72 21.73 4.97
N GLU A 162 8.88 22.53 4.28
CA GLU A 162 9.32 23.38 3.17
C GLU A 162 9.92 24.72 3.62
N ASP A 163 9.44 25.29 4.73
CA ASP A 163 9.87 26.63 5.18
C ASP A 163 11.24 26.65 5.91
N LYS A 164 11.76 25.49 6.34
CA LYS A 164 13.07 25.39 7.02
C LYS A 164 14.28 25.30 6.06
N ASN A 165 14.11 25.71 4.80
CA ASN A 165 15.13 25.70 3.74
C ASN A 165 16.32 26.67 3.91
N ASN A 166 16.67 27.07 5.13
CA ASN A 166 17.89 27.83 5.41
C ASN A 166 18.77 27.22 6.52
N ILE A 167 18.63 25.93 6.80
CA ILE A 167 19.57 25.20 7.65
C ILE A 167 19.94 23.91 6.94
N VAL A 168 21.25 23.74 6.73
CA VAL A 168 21.99 22.53 6.32
C VAL A 168 21.10 21.30 6.15
N PRO A 169 21.06 20.64 4.98
CA PRO A 169 20.16 19.52 4.76
C PRO A 169 20.54 18.42 5.74
N LEU A 170 19.77 18.30 6.84
CA LEU A 170 19.49 16.98 7.37
C LEU A 170 19.03 16.21 6.14
N LYS A 171 19.69 15.09 5.84
CA LYS A 171 19.25 14.14 4.83
C LYS A 171 17.77 13.85 5.10
N VAL A 172 16.86 14.60 4.48
CA VAL A 172 15.47 14.18 4.35
C VAL A 172 15.62 12.85 3.63
N SER A 173 15.28 11.78 4.33
CA SER A 173 15.52 10.41 3.91
C SER A 173 14.79 10.19 2.60
N GLN A 174 15.46 10.46 1.48
CA GLN A 174 14.80 10.43 0.19
C GLN A 174 14.19 9.05 -0.03
N PHE A 175 12.86 9.00 -0.20
CA PHE A 175 12.19 7.78 -0.62
C PHE A 175 12.77 7.36 -1.97
N PHE A 176 13.07 6.07 -2.11
CA PHE A 176 13.70 5.50 -3.30
C PHE A 176 15.01 6.23 -3.71
N PRO A 177 16.04 6.22 -2.85
CA PRO A 177 17.23 7.06 -3.01
C PRO A 177 18.05 6.74 -4.28
N ASN A 178 17.92 5.51 -4.79
CA ASN A 178 18.65 5.02 -5.96
C ASN A 178 17.94 5.29 -7.30
N ALA A 179 16.75 5.92 -7.29
CA ALA A 179 16.04 6.25 -8.52
C ALA A 179 16.85 7.24 -9.39
N SER A 180 16.96 6.93 -10.69
CA SER A 180 17.51 7.80 -11.72
C SER A 180 16.67 9.07 -11.90
N LEU A 181 17.19 10.06 -12.62
CA LEU A 181 16.45 11.30 -12.89
C LEU A 181 15.14 11.05 -13.65
N GLN A 182 15.15 10.11 -14.60
CA GLN A 182 13.96 9.72 -15.37
C GLN A 182 12.93 9.02 -14.48
N GLU A 183 13.36 8.11 -13.62
CA GLU A 183 12.46 7.44 -12.67
C GLU A 183 11.85 8.44 -11.69
N ARG A 184 12.63 9.40 -11.18
CA ARG A 184 12.11 10.47 -10.30
C ARG A 184 11.03 11.32 -10.97
N GLU A 185 11.25 11.72 -12.23
CA GLU A 185 10.26 12.48 -12.99
C GLU A 185 8.95 11.69 -13.15
N ILE A 186 9.03 10.37 -13.41
CA ILE A 186 7.86 9.49 -13.47
C ILE A 186 7.13 9.42 -12.12
N LEU A 187 7.87 9.23 -11.02
CA LEU A 187 7.30 9.18 -9.66
C LEU A 187 6.58 10.51 -9.30
N GLN A 188 7.21 11.64 -9.61
CA GLN A 188 6.66 12.99 -9.41
C GLN A 188 5.39 13.22 -10.22
N ASN A 189 5.41 12.87 -11.50
CA ASN A 189 4.24 13.00 -12.37
C ASN A 189 3.08 12.14 -11.87
N ARG A 190 3.35 10.92 -11.40
CA ARG A 190 2.33 10.05 -10.78
C ARG A 190 1.75 10.69 -9.52
N ALA A 191 2.59 11.21 -8.62
CA ALA A 191 2.13 11.90 -7.41
C ALA A 191 1.24 13.11 -7.74
N ASN A 192 1.66 13.95 -8.69
CA ASN A 192 0.87 15.11 -9.15
C ASN A 192 -0.49 14.72 -9.74
N ASN A 193 -0.55 13.60 -10.48
CA ASN A 193 -1.80 13.10 -11.03
C ASN A 193 -2.78 12.64 -9.93
N LEU A 194 -2.28 12.10 -8.81
CA LEU A 194 -3.13 11.72 -7.67
C LEU A 194 -3.77 12.93 -6.98
N ILE A 195 -3.11 14.10 -7.01
CA ILE A 195 -3.63 15.35 -6.45
C ILE A 195 -4.69 15.96 -7.38
N THR A 196 -4.46 15.91 -8.70
CA THR A 196 -5.19 16.73 -9.69
C THR A 196 -6.38 16.05 -10.38
N LEU A 197 -6.69 14.78 -10.08
CA LEU A 197 -7.77 14.01 -10.74
C LEU A 197 -9.21 14.46 -10.37
N ILE A 198 -9.54 15.69 -10.75
CA ILE A 198 -10.88 16.16 -11.10
C ILE A 198 -10.73 16.96 -12.42
N GLN A 199 -10.70 16.27 -13.56
CA GLN A 199 -11.29 16.76 -14.81
C GLN A 199 -11.83 15.55 -15.61
N GLU A 200 -13.13 15.61 -15.89
CA GLU A 200 -13.90 14.70 -16.74
C GLU A 200 -13.36 14.70 -18.18
N GLU A 201 -13.60 13.60 -18.90
CA GLU A 201 -13.73 13.47 -20.36
C GLU A 201 -12.81 14.35 -21.25
N ASP A 202 -11.84 13.70 -21.90
CA ASP A 202 -11.09 14.11 -23.11
C ASP A 202 -9.56 14.07 -22.95
N ASN A 203 -8.98 12.88 -22.94
CA ASN A 203 -7.63 12.70 -23.49
C ASN A 203 -7.37 11.22 -23.81
N GLU A 204 -7.43 10.87 -25.09
CA GLU A 204 -7.09 9.55 -25.64
C GLU A 204 -5.58 9.20 -25.56
N ASN A 205 -4.81 9.79 -24.65
CA ASN A 205 -3.36 9.55 -24.61
C ASN A 205 -2.74 9.66 -23.22
N LEU A 206 -3.37 9.03 -22.24
CA LEU A 206 -2.78 8.78 -20.93
C LEU A 206 -2.44 7.30 -20.86
N GLU A 207 -1.16 6.97 -20.62
CA GLU A 207 -0.75 5.67 -20.06
C GLU A 207 -1.40 5.51 -18.67
N THR A 208 -2.71 5.31 -18.69
CA THR A 208 -3.60 5.32 -17.53
C THR A 208 -3.52 3.95 -16.92
N ILE A 209 -2.66 3.85 -15.93
CA ILE A 209 -2.55 2.71 -15.04
C ILE A 209 -3.88 2.62 -14.28
N ALA A 210 -4.46 1.43 -14.28
CA ALA A 210 -5.84 1.12 -13.96
C ALA A 210 -6.42 1.85 -12.73
N ILE A 211 -7.43 2.71 -12.96
CA ILE A 211 -8.35 3.16 -11.92
C ILE A 211 -9.44 2.08 -11.82
N ILE A 212 -9.51 1.33 -10.71
CA ILE A 212 -10.68 0.50 -10.42
C ILE A 212 -11.38 1.04 -9.17
N LYS A 213 -12.50 1.71 -9.43
CA LYS A 213 -13.48 2.13 -8.43
C LYS A 213 -14.45 0.97 -8.19
N LEU A 214 -14.20 0.12 -7.20
CA LEU A 214 -15.15 -0.95 -6.84
C LEU A 214 -16.17 -0.46 -5.83
N GLN A 215 -17.14 0.31 -6.34
CA GLN A 215 -18.55 0.27 -5.92
C GLN A 215 -19.51 0.99 -6.90
N ASN A 216 -19.12 1.16 -8.17
CA ASN A 216 -20.05 1.23 -9.31
C ASN A 216 -19.32 1.13 -10.68
N GLU A 217 -18.57 0.03 -10.87
CA GLU A 217 -17.76 -0.36 -12.05
C GLU A 217 -16.68 0.63 -12.54
N PHE A 218 -15.45 0.14 -12.75
CA PHE A 218 -14.74 0.06 -14.04
C PHE A 218 -13.42 -0.73 -13.85
N PHE A 219 -13.13 -1.67 -14.76
CA PHE A 219 -11.87 -2.43 -14.86
C PHE A 219 -11.08 -1.97 -16.10
N ARG A 220 -9.74 -2.11 -16.09
CA ARG A 220 -8.94 -2.56 -17.26
C ARG A 220 -7.49 -2.91 -16.86
N TYR A 221 -6.94 -3.92 -17.55
CA TYR A 221 -5.62 -4.55 -17.39
C TYR A 221 -4.46 -3.70 -17.93
#